data_AF-A0A838HMA4-F1
#
_entry.id   AF-A0A838HMA4-F1
#
_cell.length_a   1.000
_cell.length_b   1.000
_cell.length_c   1.000
_cell.angle_alpha   90.00
_cell.angle_beta   90.00
_cell.angle_gamma   90.00
#
_symmetry.space_group_name_H-M   'P 1'
#
loop_
_entity.id
_entity.type
_entity.pdbx_description
1 polymer ?
#
loop_
_entity_poly.entity_id
_entity_poly.type
_entity_poly.pdbx_seq_one_letter_code
_entity_poly.pdbx_strand_id
1 'polypeptide(L)' 'GSWSQIATVGANVTSYSDTPQKGPTFFYRVRACNSAGCSGYSNEVNEKL' A
#
# COMPACT_ATOMS: atom_id res chain seq x y z
N GLY A 1 12.73 8.43 -1.73
CA GLY A 1 12.39 7.55 -2.87
C GLY A 1 11.05 7.95 -3.44
N SER A 2 10.75 7.55 -4.68
CA SER A 2 9.44 7.76 -5.31
C SER A 2 8.50 6.61 -4.96
N TRP A 3 7.21 6.91 -4.75
CA TRP A 3 6.19 5.90 -4.49
C TRP A 3 5.55 5.41 -5.79
N SER A 4 5.23 4.11 -5.85
CA SER A 4 4.44 3.52 -6.93
C SER A 4 3.19 2.85 -6.35
N GLN A 5 2.05 3.02 -7.01
CA GLN A 5 0.84 2.29 -6.66
C GLN A 5 0.90 0.91 -7.31
N ILE A 6 0.90 -0.14 -6.49
CA ILE A 6 1.00 -1.54 -6.94
C ILE A 6 -0.37 -2.23 -7.03
N ALA A 7 -1.37 -1.74 -6.29
CA ALA A 7 -2.69 -2.36 -6.25
C ALA A 7 -3.80 -1.36 -5.87
N THR A 8 -5.03 -1.74 -6.22
CA THR A 8 -6.27 -1.22 -5.63
C THR A 8 -7.14 -2.44 -5.33
N VAL A 9 -7.65 -2.51 -4.11
CA VAL A 9 -8.53 -3.59 -3.67
C VAL A 9 -10.00 -3.15 -3.74
N GLY A 10 -10.92 -4.12 -3.66
CA GLY A 10 -12.35 -3.83 -3.60
C GLY A 10 -12.75 -3.05 -2.35
N ALA A 11 -13.93 -2.44 -2.38
CA ALA A 11 -14.49 -1.77 -1.21
C ALA A 11 -14.57 -2.74 -0.01
N ASN A 12 -14.29 -2.22 1.19
CA ASN A 12 -14.29 -2.97 2.46
C ASN A 12 -13.24 -4.10 2.55
N VAL A 13 -12.35 -4.26 1.57
CA VAL A 13 -11.20 -5.16 1.70
C VAL A 13 -10.16 -4.51 2.62
N THR A 14 -9.78 -5.22 3.68
CA THR A 14 -8.85 -4.73 4.71
C THR A 14 -7.47 -5.39 4.65
N SER A 15 -7.24 -6.31 3.71
CA SER A 15 -5.96 -7.01 3.53
C SER A 15 -5.54 -7.10 2.07
N TYR A 16 -4.22 -7.04 1.84
CA TYR A 16 -3.57 -7.24 0.55
C TYR A 16 -2.24 -7.95 0.81
N SER A 17 -1.94 -8.98 0.02
CA SER A 17 -0.66 -9.69 0.11
C SER A 17 0.18 -9.33 -1.11
N ASP A 18 1.38 -8.81 -0.84
CA ASP A 18 2.42 -8.63 -1.84
C ASP A 18 3.56 -9.61 -1.56
N THR A 19 4.10 -10.23 -2.61
CA THR A 19 5.22 -11.17 -2.50
C THR A 19 6.33 -10.71 -3.43
N PRO A 20 7.10 -9.68 -3.03
CA PRO A 20 8.21 -9.22 -3.85
C PRO A 20 9.25 -10.35 -3.97
N GLN A 21 9.84 -10.48 -5.15
CA GLN A 21 11.06 -11.28 -5.29
C GLN A 21 12.15 -10.69 -4.37
N LYS A 22 13.11 -11.54 -3.94
CA LYS A 22 14.23 -11.10 -3.09
C LYS A 22 14.78 -9.77 -3.60
N GLY A 23 14.78 -8.76 -2.74
CA GLY A 23 14.98 -7.38 -3.14
C GLY A 23 15.24 -6.46 -1.95
N PRO A 24 15.32 -5.14 -2.19
CA PRO A 24 15.50 -4.15 -1.13
C PRO A 24 14.33 -4.16 -0.13
N THR A 25 14.52 -3.54 1.04
CA THR A 25 13.41 -3.28 1.97
C THR A 25 12.35 -2.43 1.27
N PHE A 26 11.15 -2.98 1.15
CA PHE A 26 9.99 -2.25 0.63
C PHE A 26 9.21 -1.62 1.78
N PHE A 27 8.74 -0.40 1.54
CA PHE A 27 7.83 0.30 2.43
C PHE A 27 6.45 0.35 1.77
N TYR A 28 5.42 0.19 2.59
CA TYR A 28 4.03 0.18 2.16
C TYR A 28 3.24 1.22 2.95
N ARG A 29 2.27 1.81 2.26
CA ARG A 29 1.28 2.71 2.84
C ARG A 29 -0.01 2.57 2.05
N VAL A 30 -1.14 2.78 2.71
CA VAL A 30 -2.47 2.66 2.11
C VAL A 30 -3.21 3.98 2.22
N ARG A 31 -4.16 4.22 1.32
CA ARG A 31 -5.13 5.31 1.41
C ARG A 31 -6.49 4.80 0.96
N ALA A 32 -7.55 5.30 1.57
CA ALA A 32 -8.92 5.01 1.12
C ALA A 32 -9.32 6.03 0.07
N CYS A 33 -10.02 5.60 -0.99
CA CYS A 33 -10.52 6.49 -2.04
C CYS A 33 -12.02 6.25 -2.27
N ASN A 34 -12.76 7.33 -2.50
CA ASN A 34 -14.16 7.33 -2.94
C ASN A 34 -14.36 8.39 -4.05
N SER A 35 -15.60 8.64 -4.45
CA SER A 35 -15.93 9.63 -5.50
C SER A 35 -15.54 11.07 -5.15
N ALA A 36 -15.38 11.40 -3.86
CA ALA A 36 -14.96 12.73 -3.40
C ALA A 36 -13.43 12.87 -3.35
N GLY A 37 -12.68 11.79 -3.55
CA GLY A 37 -11.22 11.78 -3.52
C GLY A 37 -10.64 10.72 -2.59
N CYS A 38 -9.36 10.86 -2.28
CA CYS A 38 -8.65 9.94 -1.40
C CYS A 38 -8.28 10.60 -0.07
N SER A 39 -8.21 9.79 0.98
CA SER A 39 -7.64 10.18 2.26
C SER A 39 -6.14 10.50 2.11
N GLY A 40 -5.56 11.07 3.18
CA GLY A 40 -4.12 10.98 3.40
C GLY A 40 -3.65 9.51 3.44
N TYR A 41 -2.36 9.30 3.21
CA TYR A 41 -1.77 7.98 3.38
C TYR A 41 -1.68 7.60 4.87
N SER A 42 -1.75 6.31 5.16
CA SER A 42 -1.44 5.73 6.46
C SER A 42 0.02 5.97 6.88
N ASN A 43 0.37 5.54 8.10
CA ASN A 43 1.77 5.31 8.44
C ASN A 43 2.41 4.31 7.48
N GLU A 44 3.73 4.42 7.35
CA GLU A 44 4.53 3.49 6.56
C GLU A 44 4.79 2.22 7.38
N VAL A 45 4.69 1.07 6.72
CA VAL A 45 5.07 -0.23 7.28
C VAL A 45 6.09 -0.88 6.34
N ASN A 46 7.08 -1.56 6.90
CA ASN A 46 8.01 -2.38 6.15
C ASN A 46 8.11 -3.74 6.84
N GLU A 47 8.29 -4.78 6.05
CA GLU A 47 8.66 -6.08 6.59
C GLU A 47 10.18 -6.10 6.71
N LYS A 48 10.69 -6.11 7.94
CA LYS A 48 12.06 -6.57 8.18
C LYS A 48 12.06 -8.07 7.92
N LEU A 49 12.75 -8.50 6.87
CA LEU A 49 13.23 -9.88 6.77
C LEU A 49 14.10 -10.20 7.99
#